data_AF-A0A351PTZ7-F1
#
_entry.id   AF-A0A351PTZ7-F1
#
_cell.length_a   1.000
_cell.length_b   1.000
_cell.length_c   1.000
_cell.angle_alpha   90.00
_cell.angle_beta   90.00
_cell.angle_gamma   90.00
#
_symmetry.space_group_name_H-M   'P 1'
#
loop_
_entity.id
_entity.type
_entity.pdbx_description
1 polymer ?
#
loop_
_entity_poly.entity_id
_entity_poly.type
_entity_poly.pdbx_seq_one_letter_code
_entity_poly.pdbx_strand_id
1 'polypeptide(L)'
;MKTYKTLSKRKKEYIDLFNSMYEGYSIPCEEDIYIDFASDGDVIVSVIGILPLTDEVEVFGITKPGYTGVGHFKRLLAKAKRMLEGKTVIYTLAPSTKPKAAPYSSHYLMQFKREDISIPGTPIEYSANMRKHMLTLYKSNGERKESLGHLKFTEEGSLGLFIHQVYIKKGFRHMGYGKILLNYLISTTEYDRYTLEVTGENIPAFELYKKLGFKIIDSIIYYRL
;
A
#
# COMPACT_ATOMS: atom_id res chain seq x y z
N MET A 1 -14.91 -13.04 17.82
CA MET A 1 -13.65 -12.91 17.08
C MET A 1 -12.55 -13.52 17.95
N LYS A 2 -11.99 -14.69 17.57
CA LYS A 2 -10.91 -15.31 18.36
C LYS A 2 -9.64 -14.50 18.10
N THR A 3 -9.14 -13.80 19.10
CA THR A 3 -7.85 -13.10 19.08
C THR A 3 -6.75 -14.16 18.98
N TYR A 4 -5.98 -14.15 17.89
CA TYR A 4 -4.83 -15.03 17.73
C TYR A 4 -3.72 -14.53 18.67
N LYS A 5 -3.68 -15.07 19.90
CA LYS A 5 -2.60 -14.79 20.84
C LYS A 5 -1.26 -15.12 20.17
N THR A 6 -0.39 -14.11 20.12
CA THR A 6 0.99 -14.13 19.63
C THR A 6 1.76 -15.32 20.19
N LEU A 7 2.20 -16.24 19.32
CA LEU A 7 3.17 -17.29 19.69
C LEU A 7 4.55 -16.92 19.16
N SER A 8 5.18 -16.03 19.93
CA SER A 8 6.57 -15.61 19.82
C SER A 8 7.50 -16.67 20.42
N LYS A 9 8.22 -17.42 19.58
CA LYS A 9 9.49 -18.05 20.00
C LYS A 9 10.66 -17.82 19.05
N ARG A 10 10.42 -17.57 17.76
CA ARG A 10 11.50 -17.34 16.74
C ARG A 10 11.20 -16.20 15.76
N LYS A 11 10.42 -15.17 16.17
CA LYS A 11 10.07 -13.99 15.32
C LYS A 11 11.33 -13.32 14.76
N LYS A 12 12.38 -13.19 15.57
CA LYS A 12 13.67 -12.63 15.15
C LYS A 12 14.30 -13.41 14.00
N GLU A 13 14.32 -14.74 14.08
CA GLU A 13 14.93 -15.58 13.05
C GLU A 13 14.15 -15.57 11.74
N TYR A 14 12.82 -15.39 11.80
CA TYR A 14 12.04 -15.12 10.59
C TYR A 14 12.45 -13.79 9.95
N ILE A 15 12.55 -12.72 10.75
CA ILE A 15 12.96 -11.40 10.27
C ILE A 15 14.36 -11.47 9.66
N ASP A 16 15.31 -12.12 10.34
CA ASP A 16 16.68 -12.30 9.86
C ASP A 16 16.72 -13.08 8.54
N LEU A 17 15.97 -14.18 8.45
CA LEU A 17 15.85 -14.98 7.23
C LEU A 17 15.23 -14.17 6.08
N PHE A 18 14.14 -13.45 6.33
CA PHE A 18 13.48 -12.62 5.33
C PHE A 18 14.40 -11.49 4.83
N ASN A 19 15.02 -10.75 5.75
CA ASN A 19 15.97 -9.67 5.43
C ASN A 19 17.17 -10.21 4.64
N SER A 20 17.65 -11.42 4.93
CA SER A 20 18.76 -12.03 4.18
C SER A 20 18.42 -12.40 2.74
N MET A 21 17.14 -12.54 2.41
CA MET A 21 16.68 -12.96 1.08
C MET A 21 16.09 -11.82 0.26
N TYR A 22 15.64 -10.75 0.91
CA TYR A 22 15.06 -9.59 0.27
C TYR A 22 15.67 -8.31 0.85
N GLU A 23 16.83 -7.91 0.33
CA GLU A 23 17.37 -6.58 0.61
C GLU A 23 16.34 -5.51 0.17
N GLY A 24 15.99 -4.62 1.09
CA GLY A 24 15.07 -3.50 0.82
C GLY A 24 13.57 -3.78 1.06
N TYR A 25 13.17 -5.00 1.41
CA TYR A 25 11.78 -5.28 1.82
C TYR A 25 11.66 -5.26 3.34
N SER A 26 10.76 -4.44 3.88
CA SER A 26 10.37 -4.49 5.29
C SER A 26 9.19 -5.44 5.45
N ILE A 27 9.29 -6.38 6.40
CA ILE A 27 8.10 -7.07 6.90
C ILE A 27 7.25 -6.03 7.64
N PRO A 28 5.93 -5.93 7.39
CA PRO A 28 5.07 -5.16 8.27
C PRO A 28 5.17 -5.77 9.66
N CYS A 29 5.92 -5.14 10.56
CA CYS A 29 6.19 -5.68 11.89
C CYS A 29 5.00 -5.37 12.81
N GLU A 30 3.84 -5.93 12.50
CA GLU A 30 2.66 -5.80 13.35
C GLU A 30 2.69 -6.85 14.48
N GLU A 31 2.05 -6.52 15.60
CA GLU A 31 2.03 -7.37 16.81
C GLU A 31 1.19 -8.66 16.64
N ASP A 32 0.37 -8.72 15.58
CA ASP A 32 -0.65 -9.76 15.35
C ASP A 32 -0.33 -10.74 14.20
N ILE A 33 0.95 -10.92 13.84
CA ILE A 33 1.35 -11.89 12.81
C ILE A 33 1.54 -13.29 13.40
N TYR A 34 0.87 -14.29 12.83
CA TYR A 34 1.17 -15.70 13.07
C TYR A 34 2.28 -16.18 12.13
N ILE A 35 3.30 -16.85 12.66
CA ILE A 35 4.44 -17.35 11.89
C ILE A 35 4.63 -18.83 12.18
N ASP A 36 4.84 -19.63 11.13
CA ASP A 36 5.21 -21.04 11.22
C ASP A 36 6.35 -21.38 10.26
N PHE A 37 7.17 -22.36 10.61
CA PHE A 37 8.40 -22.62 9.87
C PHE A 37 8.72 -24.11 9.75
N ALA A 38 9.53 -24.44 8.74
CA ALA A 38 10.12 -25.74 8.55
C ALA A 38 11.64 -25.62 8.69
N SER A 39 12.24 -26.61 9.34
CA SER A 39 13.69 -26.69 9.54
C SER A 39 14.28 -27.96 8.93
N ASP A 40 15.56 -27.88 8.59
CA ASP A 40 16.43 -29.02 8.32
C ASP A 40 17.60 -28.95 9.31
N GLY A 41 17.62 -29.89 10.26
CA GLY A 41 18.40 -29.75 11.50
C GLY A 41 18.08 -28.44 12.23
N ASP A 42 19.12 -27.67 12.56
CA ASP A 42 19.00 -26.39 13.24
C ASP A 42 18.68 -25.21 12.30
N VAL A 43 18.70 -25.44 10.99
CA VAL A 43 18.52 -24.39 9.98
C VAL A 43 17.04 -24.24 9.64
N ILE A 44 16.50 -23.02 9.74
CA ILE A 44 15.18 -22.71 9.18
C ILE A 44 15.31 -22.61 7.66
N VAL A 45 14.52 -23.42 6.95
CA VAL A 45 14.58 -23.54 5.48
C VAL A 45 13.35 -23.01 4.78
N SER A 46 12.22 -22.87 5.48
CA SER A 46 11.03 -22.24 4.94
C SER A 46 10.18 -21.64 6.05
N VAL A 47 9.52 -20.52 5.76
CA VAL A 47 8.63 -19.84 6.69
C VAL A 47 7.35 -19.43 5.97
N ILE A 48 6.24 -19.45 6.70
CA ILE A 48 4.96 -18.88 6.32
C ILE A 48 4.54 -17.90 7.41
N GLY A 49 4.05 -16.74 7.02
CA GLY A 49 3.41 -15.78 7.90
C GLY A 49 1.97 -15.53 7.48
N ILE A 50 1.15 -15.21 8.46
CA ILE A 50 -0.28 -14.97 8.33
C ILE A 50 -0.56 -13.66 9.06
N LEU A 51 -0.95 -12.64 8.31
CA LEU A 51 -1.34 -11.32 8.80
C LEU A 51 -2.87 -11.19 8.69
N PRO A 52 -3.58 -11.13 9.82
CA PRO A 52 -5.01 -10.85 9.80
C PRO A 52 -5.24 -9.39 9.37
N LEU A 53 -6.08 -9.21 8.35
CA LEU A 53 -6.63 -7.91 7.96
C LEU A 53 -8.09 -7.83 8.43
N THR A 54 -8.73 -6.67 8.25
CA THR A 54 -10.11 -6.43 8.73
C THR A 54 -11.10 -7.49 8.22
N ASP A 55 -11.07 -7.77 6.91
CA ASP A 55 -12.03 -8.68 6.24
C ASP A 55 -11.34 -9.86 5.53
N GLU A 56 -10.02 -9.85 5.47
CA GLU A 56 -9.20 -10.81 4.72
C GLU A 56 -8.01 -11.28 5.57
N VAL A 57 -7.29 -12.27 5.08
CA VAL A 57 -6.04 -12.72 5.70
C VAL A 57 -4.96 -12.74 4.64
N GLU A 58 -3.89 -12.00 4.87
CA GLU A 58 -2.72 -12.05 4.02
C GLU A 58 -1.79 -13.19 4.46
N VAL A 59 -1.40 -14.01 3.50
CA VAL A 59 -0.41 -15.06 3.68
C VAL A 59 0.81 -14.72 2.84
N PHE A 60 1.96 -14.66 3.49
CA PHE A 60 3.25 -14.51 2.85
C PHE A 60 4.16 -15.65 3.27
N GLY A 61 5.21 -15.89 2.50
CA GLY A 61 6.19 -16.87 2.92
C GLY A 61 7.27 -17.10 1.88
N ILE A 62 8.30 -17.79 2.34
CA ILE A 62 9.51 -18.00 1.59
C ILE A 62 10.11 -19.37 1.89
N THR A 63 10.82 -19.91 0.92
CA THR A 63 11.72 -21.05 1.07
C THR A 63 13.11 -20.63 0.64
N LYS A 64 14.11 -20.95 1.47
CA LYS A 64 15.51 -20.67 1.19
C LYS A 64 15.93 -21.29 -0.15
N PRO A 65 16.73 -20.57 -0.99
CA PRO A 65 17.30 -21.15 -2.19
C PRO A 65 18.03 -22.48 -1.89
N GLY A 66 17.89 -23.47 -2.78
CA GLY A 66 18.40 -24.83 -2.57
C GLY A 66 17.46 -25.77 -1.81
N TYR A 67 16.46 -25.25 -1.10
CA TYR A 67 15.41 -26.04 -0.42
C TYR A 67 14.05 -25.96 -1.12
N THR A 68 13.97 -25.24 -2.26
CA THR A 68 12.79 -25.14 -3.10
C THR A 68 12.50 -26.47 -3.80
N GLY A 69 11.23 -26.75 -4.13
CA GLY A 69 10.84 -27.98 -4.82
C GLY A 69 10.75 -29.25 -3.96
N VAL A 70 11.27 -29.24 -2.74
CA VAL A 70 11.23 -30.40 -1.80
C VAL A 70 9.94 -30.45 -0.96
N GLY A 71 9.07 -29.45 -1.10
CA GLY A 71 7.74 -29.44 -0.49
C GLY A 71 7.64 -28.89 0.94
N HIS A 72 8.70 -28.29 1.49
CA HIS A 72 8.66 -27.61 2.80
C HIS A 72 7.51 -26.60 2.87
N PHE A 73 7.47 -25.64 1.93
CA PHE A 73 6.40 -24.64 1.87
C PHE A 73 5.02 -25.25 1.65
N LYS A 74 4.91 -26.32 0.83
CA LYS A 74 3.63 -26.99 0.59
C LYS A 74 3.03 -27.55 1.89
N ARG A 75 3.87 -28.08 2.79
CA ARG A 75 3.42 -28.57 4.11
C ARG A 75 2.96 -27.41 5.02
N LEU A 76 3.72 -26.31 5.06
CA LEU A 76 3.36 -25.11 5.81
C LEU A 76 2.03 -24.51 5.30
N LEU A 77 1.90 -24.36 3.98
CA LEU A 77 0.69 -23.86 3.34
C LEU A 77 -0.52 -24.76 3.61
N ALA A 78 -0.37 -26.09 3.58
CA ALA A 78 -1.45 -27.02 3.92
C ALA A 78 -1.92 -26.87 5.37
N LYS A 79 -1.00 -26.60 6.31
CA LYS A 79 -1.35 -26.30 7.70
C LYS A 79 -2.08 -24.97 7.82
N ALA A 80 -1.57 -23.92 7.17
CA ALA A 80 -2.22 -22.60 7.14
C ALA A 80 -3.64 -22.68 6.54
N LYS A 81 -3.83 -23.40 5.42
CA LYS A 81 -5.15 -23.60 4.81
C LYS A 81 -6.19 -24.18 5.76
N ARG A 82 -5.81 -25.15 6.60
CA ARG A 82 -6.71 -25.71 7.62
C ARG A 82 -7.07 -24.70 8.72
N MET A 83 -6.12 -23.84 9.09
CA MET A 83 -6.37 -22.78 10.09
C MET A 83 -7.26 -21.66 9.55
N LEU A 84 -7.17 -21.40 8.25
CA LEU A 84 -7.85 -20.31 7.56
C LEU A 84 -9.15 -20.75 6.87
N GLU A 85 -9.71 -21.90 7.26
CA GLU A 85 -10.95 -22.41 6.69
C GLU A 85 -12.09 -21.39 6.84
N GLY A 86 -12.79 -21.11 5.73
CA GLY A 86 -13.86 -20.12 5.68
C GLY A 86 -13.39 -18.65 5.63
N LYS A 87 -12.08 -18.38 5.47
CA LYS A 87 -11.53 -17.03 5.32
C LYS A 87 -11.20 -16.71 3.86
N THR A 88 -11.31 -15.43 3.49
CA THR A 88 -10.71 -14.92 2.25
C THR A 88 -9.21 -14.78 2.47
N VAL A 89 -8.44 -15.58 1.75
CA VAL A 89 -6.97 -15.59 1.86
C VAL A 89 -6.36 -14.96 0.64
N ILE A 90 -5.55 -13.93 0.85
CA ILE A 90 -4.78 -13.26 -0.19
C ILE A 90 -3.29 -13.53 0.01
N TYR A 91 -2.51 -13.44 -1.06
CA TYR A 91 -1.06 -13.59 -1.01
C TYR A 91 -0.37 -12.79 -2.11
N THR A 92 0.88 -12.43 -1.87
CA THR A 92 1.75 -11.81 -2.87
C THR A 92 2.72 -12.84 -3.43
N LEU A 93 3.26 -12.57 -4.61
CA LEU A 93 4.29 -13.38 -5.23
C LEU A 93 5.60 -12.61 -5.27
N ALA A 94 6.71 -13.32 -5.09
CA ALA A 94 8.02 -12.75 -5.36
C ALA A 94 8.09 -12.29 -6.83
N PRO A 95 8.77 -11.17 -7.15
CA PRO A 95 8.80 -10.60 -8.50
C PRO A 95 9.23 -11.59 -9.61
N SER A 96 10.07 -12.57 -9.27
CA SER A 96 10.56 -13.59 -10.21
C SER A 96 9.57 -14.74 -10.46
N THR A 97 8.46 -14.82 -9.74
CA THR A 97 7.51 -15.92 -9.82
C THR A 97 6.45 -15.66 -10.88
N LYS A 98 6.31 -16.57 -11.85
CA LYS A 98 5.21 -16.51 -12.82
C LYS A 98 3.89 -16.89 -12.14
N PRO A 99 2.86 -16.03 -12.16
CA PRO A 99 1.58 -16.34 -11.54
C PRO A 99 0.85 -17.44 -12.29
N LYS A 100 0.14 -18.29 -11.54
CA LYS A 100 -0.76 -19.33 -12.09
C LYS A 100 -2.24 -18.93 -12.01
N ALA A 101 -2.55 -17.92 -11.21
CA ALA A 101 -3.90 -17.39 -11.02
C ALA A 101 -3.96 -15.96 -11.58
N ALA A 102 -5.16 -15.50 -11.93
CA ALA A 102 -5.38 -14.09 -12.24
C ALA A 102 -5.17 -13.24 -10.98
N PRO A 103 -4.65 -12.00 -11.12
CA PRO A 103 -4.61 -11.05 -10.01
C PRO A 103 -6.01 -10.83 -9.41
N TYR A 104 -6.06 -10.78 -8.08
CA TYR A 104 -7.26 -10.44 -7.32
C TYR A 104 -7.40 -8.94 -7.10
N SER A 105 -6.29 -8.29 -6.73
CA SER A 105 -6.20 -6.85 -6.49
C SER A 105 -4.78 -6.36 -6.77
N SER A 106 -4.64 -5.08 -7.10
CA SER A 106 -3.33 -4.44 -7.22
C SER A 106 -3.26 -3.13 -6.45
N HIS A 107 -2.11 -2.86 -5.87
CA HIS A 107 -1.79 -1.62 -5.19
C HIS A 107 -0.56 -1.01 -5.86
N TYR A 108 -0.64 0.27 -6.22
CA TYR A 108 0.41 0.99 -6.92
C TYR A 108 0.93 2.11 -6.05
N LEU A 109 2.24 2.10 -5.82
CA LEU A 109 2.94 3.26 -5.29
C LEU A 109 3.29 4.16 -6.46
N MET A 110 2.75 5.37 -6.45
CA MET A 110 2.94 6.34 -7.52
C MET A 110 3.66 7.58 -7.01
N GLN A 111 4.58 8.11 -7.82
CA GLN A 111 5.39 9.26 -7.48
C GLN A 111 5.35 10.32 -8.59
N PHE A 112 5.18 11.57 -8.19
CA PHE A 112 5.42 12.75 -9.02
C PHE A 112 6.72 13.40 -8.59
N LYS A 113 7.60 13.71 -9.56
CA LYS A 113 8.83 14.48 -9.33
C LYS A 113 8.67 15.89 -9.87
N ARG A 114 9.10 16.90 -9.11
CA ARG A 114 8.90 18.32 -9.46
C ARG A 114 9.54 18.72 -10.79
N GLU A 115 10.61 18.04 -11.19
CA GLU A 115 11.29 18.21 -12.48
C GLU A 115 10.42 17.85 -13.71
N ASP A 116 9.30 17.12 -13.52
CA ASP A 116 8.43 16.60 -14.60
C ASP A 116 7.29 17.57 -15.06
N ILE A 117 7.53 18.91 -15.14
CA ILE A 117 6.69 19.98 -15.80
C ILE A 117 5.79 20.89 -14.91
N SER A 118 5.68 22.14 -15.40
CA SER A 118 4.77 23.27 -15.17
C SER A 118 3.48 23.01 -14.38
N ILE A 119 3.35 23.79 -13.30
CA ILE A 119 2.25 23.82 -12.36
C ILE A 119 1.15 24.74 -12.91
N PRO A 120 -0.05 24.24 -13.26
CA PRO A 120 -1.18 25.10 -13.57
C PRO A 120 -1.64 25.80 -12.30
N GLY A 121 -1.78 27.13 -12.35
CA GLY A 121 -2.30 27.92 -11.22
C GLY A 121 -3.68 27.44 -10.75
N THR A 122 -3.98 27.68 -9.48
CA THR A 122 -5.31 27.38 -8.92
C THR A 122 -6.33 28.38 -9.46
N PRO A 123 -7.49 27.95 -9.99
CA PRO A 123 -8.53 28.87 -10.44
C PRO A 123 -9.04 29.74 -9.27
N ILE A 124 -9.25 31.03 -9.54
CA ILE A 124 -9.53 32.09 -8.54
C ILE A 124 -10.82 31.85 -7.73
N GLU A 125 -11.77 31.05 -8.25
CA GLU A 125 -13.07 30.79 -7.63
C GLU A 125 -13.03 29.82 -6.43
N TYR A 126 -11.88 29.22 -6.15
CA TYR A 126 -11.72 28.23 -5.09
C TYR A 126 -10.75 28.72 -4.03
N SER A 127 -11.09 28.46 -2.77
CA SER A 127 -10.17 28.67 -1.65
C SER A 127 -9.74 27.33 -1.08
N ALA A 128 -8.46 27.19 -0.79
CA ALA A 128 -7.94 26.03 -0.08
C ALA A 128 -7.41 26.45 1.30
N ASN A 129 -7.68 25.66 2.33
CA ASN A 129 -7.10 25.86 3.66
C ASN A 129 -6.13 24.73 3.94
N MET A 130 -4.85 25.07 4.06
CA MET A 130 -3.81 24.14 4.47
C MET A 130 -3.58 24.27 5.97
N ARG A 131 -3.79 23.17 6.70
CA ARG A 131 -3.29 22.98 8.06
C ARG A 131 -2.23 21.89 7.98
N LYS A 132 -1.29 21.87 8.94
CA LYS A 132 -0.06 21.06 8.97
C LYS A 132 -0.04 19.74 8.16
N HIS A 133 -1.10 18.94 8.18
CA HIS A 133 -1.20 17.64 7.49
C HIS A 133 -2.49 17.45 6.68
N MET A 134 -3.20 18.52 6.34
CA MET A 134 -4.49 18.47 5.65
C MET A 134 -4.75 19.71 4.81
N LEU A 135 -5.14 19.51 3.54
CA LEU A 135 -5.65 20.54 2.65
C LEU A 135 -7.15 20.33 2.43
N THR A 136 -7.97 21.35 2.60
CA THR A 136 -9.40 21.28 2.29
C THR A 136 -9.77 22.28 1.20
N LEU A 137 -10.50 21.83 0.19
CA LEU A 137 -11.03 22.66 -0.90
C LEU A 137 -12.44 23.12 -0.59
N TYR A 138 -12.68 24.42 -0.76
CA TYR A 138 -13.98 25.03 -0.56
C TYR A 138 -14.46 25.75 -1.82
N LYS A 139 -15.77 25.70 -2.05
CA LYS A 139 -16.47 26.58 -2.99
C LYS A 139 -17.15 27.70 -2.23
N SER A 140 -17.00 28.93 -2.71
CA SER A 140 -17.74 30.08 -2.20
C SER A 140 -19.17 30.08 -2.75
N ASN A 141 -20.15 30.31 -1.89
CA ASN A 141 -21.54 30.54 -2.27
C ASN A 141 -22.10 31.72 -1.45
N GLY A 142 -21.71 32.94 -1.84
CA GLY A 142 -21.94 34.15 -1.05
C GLY A 142 -21.08 34.16 0.23
N GLU A 143 -21.70 34.36 1.38
CA GLU A 143 -21.02 34.34 2.69
C GLU A 143 -20.68 32.92 3.19
N ARG A 144 -21.26 31.87 2.58
CA ARG A 144 -21.07 30.48 3.01
C ARG A 144 -19.98 29.79 2.20
N LYS A 145 -19.19 28.96 2.88
CA LYS A 145 -18.21 28.05 2.27
C LYS A 145 -18.68 26.61 2.38
N GLU A 146 -18.79 25.93 1.24
CA GLU A 146 -19.04 24.49 1.21
C GLU A 146 -17.74 23.72 0.98
N SER A 147 -17.47 22.73 1.84
CA SER A 147 -16.35 21.81 1.64
C SER A 147 -16.66 20.82 0.51
N LEU A 148 -15.79 20.80 -0.51
CA LEU A 148 -15.93 19.93 -1.67
C LEU A 148 -15.14 18.62 -1.52
N GLY A 149 -14.02 18.70 -0.81
CA GLY A 149 -13.07 17.62 -0.67
C GLY A 149 -11.86 18.03 0.15
N HIS A 150 -11.02 17.05 0.44
CA HIS A 150 -9.78 17.26 1.19
C HIS A 150 -8.71 16.27 0.75
N LEU A 151 -7.46 16.60 1.06
CA LEU A 151 -6.36 15.65 1.04
C LEU A 151 -5.63 15.65 2.39
N LYS A 152 -5.09 14.50 2.78
CA LYS A 152 -4.24 14.35 3.97
C LYS A 152 -2.85 13.90 3.54
N PHE A 153 -1.84 14.41 4.22
CA PHE A 153 -0.46 14.14 3.87
C PHE A 153 0.47 14.25 5.07
N THR A 154 1.63 13.62 4.96
CA THR A 154 2.75 13.79 5.90
C THR A 154 4.03 14.07 5.14
N GLU A 155 4.98 14.70 5.83
CA GLU A 155 6.34 14.90 5.33
C GLU A 155 7.09 13.56 5.40
N GLU A 156 7.86 13.26 4.36
CA GLU A 156 8.72 12.08 4.25
C GLU A 156 10.18 12.55 4.13
N GLY A 157 10.79 12.82 5.29
CA GLY A 157 12.09 13.49 5.36
C GLY A 157 12.00 14.94 4.89
N SER A 158 13.14 15.52 4.51
CA SER A 158 13.23 16.93 4.07
C SER A 158 12.83 17.16 2.61
N LEU A 159 12.74 16.09 1.80
CA LEU A 159 12.62 16.19 0.34
C LEU A 159 11.31 15.61 -0.21
N GLY A 160 10.51 14.95 0.61
CA GLY A 160 9.34 14.21 0.16
C GLY A 160 8.07 14.51 0.94
N LEU A 161 6.94 14.26 0.29
CA LEU A 161 5.62 14.33 0.88
C LEU A 161 4.82 13.08 0.49
N PHE A 162 4.23 12.41 1.46
CA PHE A 162 3.36 11.26 1.25
C PHE A 162 1.89 11.65 1.39
N ILE A 163 1.08 11.40 0.37
CA ILE A 163 -0.35 11.71 0.33
C ILE A 163 -1.13 10.46 0.73
N HIS A 164 -1.68 10.47 1.94
CA HIS A 164 -2.44 9.35 2.52
C HIS A 164 -3.86 9.24 2.00
N GLN A 165 -4.46 10.37 1.64
CA GLN A 165 -5.87 10.42 1.29
C GLN A 165 -6.14 11.56 0.33
N VAL A 166 -6.89 11.28 -0.74
CA VAL A 166 -7.54 12.29 -1.60
C VAL A 166 -9.01 11.95 -1.64
N TYR A 167 -9.85 12.84 -1.14
CA TYR A 167 -11.29 12.62 -1.06
C TYR A 167 -12.08 13.77 -1.66
N ILE A 168 -13.00 13.43 -2.57
CA ILE A 168 -14.01 14.35 -3.11
C ILE A 168 -15.40 13.84 -2.72
N LYS A 169 -16.24 14.73 -2.18
CA LYS A 169 -17.62 14.44 -1.79
C LYS A 169 -18.42 13.96 -3.00
N LYS A 170 -19.28 12.95 -2.82
CA LYS A 170 -19.91 12.17 -3.90
C LYS A 170 -20.57 13.02 -5.00
N GLY A 171 -21.31 14.06 -4.63
CA GLY A 171 -21.99 14.96 -5.58
C GLY A 171 -21.07 15.89 -6.38
N PHE A 172 -19.78 15.93 -6.05
CA PHE A 172 -18.79 16.81 -6.68
C PHE A 172 -17.69 16.03 -7.43
N ARG A 173 -17.83 14.70 -7.56
CA ARG A 173 -16.84 13.87 -8.26
C ARG A 173 -16.91 14.10 -9.77
N HIS A 174 -15.82 13.78 -10.46
CA HIS A 174 -15.68 13.94 -11.92
C HIS A 174 -15.77 15.38 -12.45
N MET A 175 -15.72 16.38 -11.56
CA MET A 175 -15.73 17.82 -11.90
C MET A 175 -14.34 18.47 -11.87
N GLY A 176 -13.27 17.68 -11.77
CA GLY A 176 -11.89 18.18 -11.73
C GLY A 176 -11.36 18.59 -10.35
N TYR A 177 -12.16 18.52 -9.27
CA TYR A 177 -11.71 18.97 -7.94
C TYR A 177 -10.53 18.19 -7.36
N GLY A 178 -10.37 16.90 -7.69
CA GLY A 178 -9.18 16.14 -7.31
C GLY A 178 -7.90 16.68 -7.95
N LYS A 179 -8.00 17.10 -9.22
CA LYS A 179 -6.91 17.76 -9.95
C LYS A 179 -6.53 19.08 -9.28
N ILE A 180 -7.54 19.88 -8.90
CA ILE A 180 -7.33 21.18 -8.25
C ILE A 180 -6.63 21.00 -6.90
N LEU A 181 -7.07 20.04 -6.06
CA LEU A 181 -6.43 19.76 -4.77
C LEU A 181 -4.95 19.39 -4.91
N LEU A 182 -4.63 18.46 -5.82
CA LEU A 182 -3.26 18.00 -6.02
C LEU A 182 -2.36 19.08 -6.61
N ASN A 183 -2.83 19.81 -7.61
CA ASN A 183 -2.09 20.94 -8.18
C ASN A 183 -1.84 22.01 -7.12
N TYR A 184 -2.85 22.34 -6.30
CA TYR A 184 -2.67 23.32 -5.23
C TYR A 184 -1.57 22.88 -4.27
N LEU A 185 -1.61 21.63 -3.79
CA LEU A 185 -0.59 21.08 -2.91
C LEU A 185 0.80 21.22 -3.54
N ILE A 186 1.00 20.66 -4.74
CA ILE A 186 2.29 20.68 -5.44
C ILE A 186 2.78 22.12 -5.72
N SER A 187 1.85 23.04 -5.99
CA SER A 187 2.15 24.46 -6.24
C SER A 187 2.57 25.25 -5.01
N THR A 188 2.07 24.88 -3.83
CA THR A 188 2.24 25.65 -2.60
C THR A 188 3.23 25.04 -1.63
N THR A 189 3.73 23.84 -1.92
CA THR A 189 4.80 23.20 -1.17
C THR A 189 6.06 23.04 -2.01
N GLU A 190 7.22 22.93 -1.38
CA GLU A 190 8.54 22.84 -2.02
C GLU A 190 9.21 21.49 -1.75
N TYR A 191 8.56 20.39 -2.13
CA TYR A 191 9.16 19.05 -2.11
C TYR A 191 9.58 18.61 -3.51
N ASP A 192 10.63 17.79 -3.57
CA ASP A 192 11.16 17.20 -4.80
C ASP A 192 10.26 16.08 -5.31
N ARG A 193 9.66 15.34 -4.37
CA ARG A 193 8.82 14.16 -4.64
C ARG A 193 7.51 14.19 -3.85
N TYR A 194 6.45 13.76 -4.54
CA TYR A 194 5.13 13.53 -3.96
C TYR A 194 4.76 12.08 -4.23
N THR A 195 4.57 11.31 -3.16
CA THR A 195 4.28 9.88 -3.25
C THR A 195 2.85 9.62 -2.75
N LEU A 196 2.17 8.67 -3.36
CA LEU A 196 0.85 8.19 -2.93
C LEU A 196 0.69 6.71 -3.23
N GLU A 197 -0.26 6.08 -2.55
CA GLU A 197 -0.71 4.72 -2.87
C GLU A 197 -2.11 4.77 -3.47
N VAL A 198 -2.36 3.91 -4.46
CA VAL A 198 -3.68 3.76 -5.08
C VAL A 198 -3.94 2.30 -5.47
N THR A 199 -5.14 1.81 -5.20
CA THR A 199 -5.54 0.48 -5.68
C THR A 199 -5.91 0.53 -7.17
N GLY A 200 -5.67 -0.56 -7.90
CA GLY A 200 -5.98 -0.66 -9.33
C GLY A 200 -7.48 -0.59 -9.64
N GLU A 201 -8.32 -0.92 -8.67
CA GLU A 201 -9.77 -0.86 -8.77
C GLU A 201 -10.29 0.59 -8.65
N ASN A 202 -9.50 1.49 -8.06
CA ASN A 202 -9.81 2.91 -8.00
C ASN A 202 -9.42 3.62 -9.31
N ILE A 203 -10.01 3.15 -10.42
CA ILE A 203 -9.78 3.63 -11.78
C ILE A 203 -9.83 5.17 -11.87
N PRO A 204 -10.81 5.88 -11.26
CA PRO A 204 -10.86 7.34 -11.36
C PRO A 204 -9.65 8.04 -10.72
N ALA A 205 -9.15 7.54 -9.59
CA ALA A 205 -7.99 8.12 -8.91
C ALA A 205 -6.69 7.76 -9.66
N PHE A 206 -6.52 6.49 -10.04
CA PHE A 206 -5.37 6.01 -10.79
C PHE A 206 -5.15 6.80 -12.09
N GLU A 207 -6.22 6.99 -12.88
CA GLU A 207 -6.16 7.76 -14.12
C GLU A 207 -5.97 9.27 -13.89
N LEU A 208 -6.49 9.82 -12.78
CA LEU A 208 -6.20 11.20 -12.38
C LEU A 208 -4.71 11.39 -12.11
N TYR A 209 -4.09 10.49 -11.32
CA TYR A 209 -2.69 10.59 -10.95
C TYR A 209 -1.77 10.46 -12.16
N LYS A 210 -2.05 9.49 -13.05
CA LYS A 210 -1.32 9.35 -14.33
C LYS A 210 -1.40 10.63 -15.18
N LYS A 211 -2.59 11.23 -15.32
CA LYS A 211 -2.78 12.49 -16.06
C LYS A 211 -2.06 13.68 -15.45
N LEU A 212 -1.79 13.63 -14.15
CA LEU A 212 -1.01 14.62 -13.41
C LEU A 212 0.50 14.37 -13.45
N GLY A 213 0.96 13.32 -14.15
CA GLY A 213 2.38 13.01 -14.29
C GLY A 213 2.94 12.11 -13.19
N PHE A 214 2.11 11.58 -12.30
CA PHE A 214 2.56 10.54 -11.37
C PHE A 214 2.92 9.27 -12.15
N LYS A 215 4.09 8.71 -11.85
CA LYS A 215 4.60 7.47 -12.44
C LYS A 215 4.54 6.36 -11.39
N ILE A 216 4.22 5.14 -11.80
CA ILE A 216 4.30 3.97 -10.93
C ILE A 216 5.78 3.72 -10.63
N ILE A 217 6.15 3.68 -9.35
CA ILE A 217 7.51 3.36 -8.90
C ILE A 217 7.61 1.99 -8.23
N ASP A 218 6.48 1.49 -7.71
CA ASP A 218 6.39 0.14 -7.16
C ASP A 218 4.94 -0.37 -7.23
N SER A 219 4.75 -1.68 -7.11
CA SER A 219 3.43 -2.30 -7.10
C SER A 219 3.40 -3.58 -6.28
N ILE A 220 2.31 -3.76 -5.54
CA ILE A 220 1.96 -5.02 -4.89
C ILE A 220 0.79 -5.64 -5.63
N ILE A 221 0.95 -6.88 -6.09
CA ILE A 221 -0.12 -7.64 -6.75
C ILE A 221 -0.56 -8.76 -5.83
N TYR A 222 -1.83 -8.72 -5.43
CA TYR A 222 -2.46 -9.73 -4.60
C TYR A 222 -3.16 -10.77 -5.46
N TYR A 223 -3.04 -12.02 -5.04
CA TYR A 223 -3.73 -13.18 -5.58
C TYR A 223 -4.58 -13.81 -4.49
N ARG A 224 -5.62 -14.54 -4.88
CA ARG A 224 -6.49 -15.26 -3.94
C ARG A 224 -6.17 -16.75 -3.94
N LEU A 225 -6.08 -17.34 -2.75
CA LEU A 225 -5.70 -18.75 -2.53
C LEU A 225 -6.85 -19.75 -2.66
#